data_AF-A0A1E5JPD4-F1
#
_entry.id   AF-A0A1E5JPD4-F1
#
_cell.length_a   1.000
_cell.length_b   1.000
_cell.length_c   1.000
_cell.angle_alpha   90.00
_cell.angle_beta   90.00
_cell.angle_gamma   90.00
#
_symmetry.space_group_name_H-M   'P 1'
#
loop_
_entity.id
_entity.type
_entity.pdbx_description
1 polymer ?
#
loop_
_entity_poly.entity_id
_entity_poly.type
_entity_poly.pdbx_seq_one_letter_code
_entity_poly.pdbx_strand_id
1 'polypeptide(L)'
;MPALNKLNPELKEALGTMSDLVSRYDELVEKSKKESLRDNQDATQYVDDVIKRYNLIKKTSPRSSALQEKKESFLSLLKGHAAEVGILAFSKPGDLASRLKELDFEPSKIDEITKGIEQAGGDDDLLSLIISSVVTSETLLSCPDGHHHGHPFATVTSFGSGSHHHGHW
;
A
#
# COMPACT_ATOMS: atom_id res chain seq x y z
N MET A 1 0.17 3.80 19.66
CA MET A 1 0.98 4.57 18.68
C MET A 1 1.62 3.60 17.71
N PRO A 2 1.21 3.60 16.43
CA PRO A 2 1.88 2.83 15.41
C PRO A 2 3.31 3.37 15.29
N ALA A 3 4.26 2.55 15.68
CA ALA A 3 5.67 2.87 15.55
C ALA A 3 6.14 2.48 14.16
N LEU A 4 6.94 3.34 13.54
CA LEU A 4 7.58 3.01 12.27
C LEU A 4 8.55 1.83 12.46
N ASN A 5 8.53 0.90 11.52
CA ASN A 5 9.43 -0.26 11.52
C ASN A 5 10.82 0.12 11.01
N LYS A 6 11.86 -0.63 11.38
CA LYS A 6 13.20 -0.43 10.81
C LYS A 6 13.21 -0.75 9.31
N LEU A 7 13.95 0.04 8.54
CA LEU A 7 14.15 -0.22 7.12
C LEU A 7 14.88 -1.55 6.91
N ASN A 8 14.35 -2.38 6.02
CA ASN A 8 15.07 -3.55 5.53
C ASN A 8 16.22 -3.13 4.58
N PRO A 9 17.21 -4.01 4.31
CA PRO A 9 18.36 -3.66 3.48
C PRO A 9 18.01 -3.23 2.05
N GLU A 10 17.02 -3.88 1.43
CA GLU A 10 16.61 -3.61 0.05
C GLU A 10 15.96 -2.21 -0.08
N LEU A 11 15.14 -1.81 0.89
CA LEU A 11 14.55 -0.48 0.93
C LEU A 11 15.60 0.60 1.19
N LYS A 12 16.61 0.33 2.04
CA LYS A 12 17.76 1.25 2.19
C LYS A 12 18.48 1.46 0.87
N GLU A 13 18.67 0.39 0.09
CA GLU A 13 19.27 0.48 -1.23
C GLU A 13 18.39 1.29 -2.20
N ALA A 14 17.08 1.06 -2.20
CA ALA A 14 16.13 1.76 -3.07
C ALA A 14 16.07 3.27 -2.76
N LEU A 15 16.05 3.64 -1.47
CA LEU A 15 16.12 5.03 -0.99
C LEU A 15 17.40 5.72 -1.47
N GLY A 16 18.50 4.97 -1.55
CA GLY A 16 19.79 5.45 -2.03
C GLY A 16 20.46 6.42 -1.04
N THR A 17 21.61 6.94 -1.45
CA THR A 17 22.52 7.72 -0.58
C THR A 17 22.49 9.23 -0.84
N MET A 18 21.85 9.69 -1.92
CA MET A 18 21.96 11.08 -2.39
C MET A 18 21.17 12.12 -1.57
N SER A 19 20.22 11.69 -0.74
CA SER A 19 19.24 12.59 -0.11
C SER A 19 19.03 12.35 1.39
N ASP A 20 19.97 11.65 2.03
CA ASP A 20 19.95 11.32 3.47
C ASP A 20 18.63 10.71 3.98
N LEU A 21 17.88 10.06 3.09
CA LEU A 21 16.56 9.50 3.39
C LEU A 21 16.63 8.44 4.49
N VAL A 22 17.71 7.68 4.56
CA VAL A 22 17.88 6.65 5.59
C VAL A 22 17.97 7.30 6.97
N SER A 23 18.82 8.32 7.15
CA SER A 23 19.01 8.97 8.46
C SER A 23 17.76 9.73 8.90
N ARG A 24 17.11 10.46 7.98
CA ARG A 24 15.84 11.14 8.30
C ARG A 24 14.73 10.17 8.69
N TYR A 25 14.70 8.98 8.06
CA TYR A 25 13.76 7.95 8.48
C TYR A 25 14.07 7.41 9.87
N ASP A 26 15.35 7.16 10.18
CA ASP A 26 15.75 6.73 11.53
C ASP A 26 15.36 7.77 12.60
N GLU A 27 15.45 9.07 12.29
CA GLU A 27 14.94 10.14 13.16
C GLU A 27 13.41 10.08 13.34
N LEU A 28 12.66 9.83 12.26
CA LEU A 28 11.21 9.64 12.33
C LEU A 28 10.82 8.39 13.12
N VAL A 29 11.60 7.30 13.04
CA VAL A 29 11.40 6.10 13.87
C VAL A 29 11.52 6.45 15.34
N GLU A 30 12.59 7.17 15.74
CA GLU A 30 12.75 7.60 17.13
C GLU A 30 11.67 8.59 17.58
N LYS A 31 11.22 9.45 16.68
CA LYS A 31 10.12 10.39 16.94
C LYS A 31 8.79 9.66 17.14
N SER A 32 8.47 8.67 16.31
CA SER A 32 7.22 7.88 16.38
C SER A 32 7.05 7.10 17.69
N LYS A 33 8.15 6.84 18.42
CA LYS A 33 8.13 6.22 19.75
C LYS A 33 7.71 7.19 20.86
N LYS A 34 7.83 8.49 20.62
CA LYS A 34 7.65 9.55 21.61
C LYS A 34 6.38 10.36 21.36
N GLU A 35 5.99 10.51 20.11
CA GLU A 35 4.86 11.32 19.68
C GLU A 35 4.21 10.81 18.39
N SER A 36 3.01 11.32 18.10
CA SER A 36 2.32 11.03 16.84
C SER A 36 3.02 11.74 15.67
N LEU A 37 3.14 11.05 14.54
CA LEU A 37 3.63 11.65 13.29
C LEU A 37 2.54 12.39 12.51
N ARG A 38 1.30 12.40 12.99
CA ARG A 38 0.17 13.01 12.29
C ARG A 38 0.35 14.52 12.16
N ASP A 39 0.27 15.01 10.93
CA ASP A 39 0.58 16.37 10.47
C ASP A 39 2.00 16.84 10.83
N ASN A 40 2.93 15.91 11.08
CA ASN A 40 4.32 16.24 11.31
C ASN A 40 4.98 16.69 10.00
N GLN A 41 5.59 17.88 10.03
CA GLN A 41 6.22 18.47 8.85
C GLN A 41 7.41 17.63 8.35
N ASP A 42 8.21 17.06 9.24
CA ASP A 42 9.35 16.23 8.85
C ASP A 42 8.88 14.94 8.19
N ALA A 43 7.81 14.32 8.72
CA ALA A 43 7.21 13.11 8.14
C ALA A 43 6.58 13.39 6.77
N THR A 44 5.88 14.52 6.63
CA THR A 44 5.29 14.96 5.36
C THR A 44 6.37 15.21 4.30
N GLN A 45 7.41 15.96 4.67
CA GLN A 45 8.52 16.26 3.77
C GLN A 45 9.31 15.00 3.39
N TYR A 46 9.43 14.06 4.32
CA TYR A 46 10.03 12.77 4.07
C TYR A 46 9.28 12.00 2.96
N VAL A 47 7.95 11.90 3.07
CA VAL A 47 7.12 11.24 2.04
C VAL A 47 7.32 11.90 0.67
N ASP A 48 7.27 13.23 0.61
CA ASP A 48 7.45 13.98 -0.64
C ASP A 48 8.83 13.71 -1.29
N ASP A 49 9.88 13.55 -0.50
CA ASP A 49 11.21 13.24 -1.03
C ASP A 49 11.37 11.78 -1.46
N VAL A 50 10.68 10.84 -0.79
CA VAL A 50 10.59 9.45 -1.27
C VAL A 50 9.85 9.40 -2.62
N ILE A 51 8.79 10.20 -2.80
CA ILE A 51 8.07 10.35 -4.08
C ILE A 51 8.97 10.94 -5.16
N LYS A 52 9.79 11.95 -4.85
CA LYS A 52 10.80 12.47 -5.79
C LYS A 52 11.78 11.38 -6.21
N ARG A 53 12.25 10.56 -5.25
CA ARG A 53 13.15 9.42 -5.52
C ARG A 53 12.49 8.37 -6.41
N TYR A 54 11.24 8.01 -6.11
CA TYR A 54 10.41 7.12 -6.94
C TYR A 54 10.33 7.64 -8.39
N ASN A 55 9.95 8.90 -8.57
CA ASN A 55 9.82 9.52 -9.88
C ASN A 55 11.16 9.62 -10.64
N LEU A 56 12.27 9.81 -9.93
CA LEU A 56 13.61 9.80 -10.53
C LEU A 56 13.95 8.41 -11.07
N ILE A 57 13.73 7.35 -10.28
CA ILE A 57 13.97 5.97 -10.71
C ILE A 57 13.03 5.60 -11.87
N LYS A 58 11.75 5.98 -11.79
CA LYS A 58 10.74 5.68 -12.81
C LYS A 58 11.15 6.18 -14.20
N LYS A 59 11.79 7.34 -14.28
CA LYS A 59 12.28 7.98 -15.52
C LYS A 59 13.54 7.32 -16.10
N THR A 60 14.21 6.44 -15.37
CA THR A 60 15.38 5.74 -15.91
C THR A 60 14.97 4.72 -16.99
N SER A 61 15.81 4.48 -17.98
CA SER A 61 15.60 3.44 -19.00
C SER A 61 16.80 2.49 -19.02
N PRO A 62 16.80 1.47 -18.14
CA PRO A 62 17.86 0.46 -18.12
C PRO A 62 17.94 -0.31 -19.43
N ARG A 63 19.15 -0.70 -19.83
CA ARG A 63 19.38 -1.43 -21.09
C ARG A 63 19.37 -2.95 -20.93
N SER A 64 19.35 -3.47 -19.70
CA SER A 64 19.37 -4.92 -19.41
C SER A 64 18.17 -5.33 -18.57
N SER A 65 17.69 -6.56 -18.76
CA SER A 65 16.57 -7.15 -18.01
C SER A 65 16.81 -7.09 -16.50
N ALA A 66 18.00 -7.50 -16.04
CA ALA A 66 18.34 -7.48 -14.62
C ALA A 66 18.25 -6.08 -13.99
N LEU A 67 18.63 -5.02 -14.73
CA LEU A 67 18.49 -3.65 -14.22
C LEU A 67 17.05 -3.14 -14.31
N GLN A 68 16.27 -3.63 -15.28
CA GLN A 68 14.83 -3.34 -15.38
C GLN A 68 14.06 -3.99 -14.23
N GLU A 69 14.29 -5.26 -13.94
CA GLU A 69 13.71 -5.98 -12.79
C GLU A 69 14.07 -5.30 -11.47
N LYS A 70 15.35 -4.90 -11.30
CA LYS A 70 15.78 -4.15 -10.11
C LYS A 70 15.09 -2.80 -9.99
N LYS A 71 14.91 -2.07 -11.10
CA LYS A 71 14.16 -0.81 -11.13
C LYS A 71 12.72 -1.05 -10.68
N GLU A 72 12.03 -2.05 -11.20
CA GLU A 72 10.64 -2.37 -10.86
C GLU A 72 10.49 -2.76 -9.39
N SER A 73 11.41 -3.58 -8.87
CA SER A 73 11.49 -3.91 -7.44
C SER A 73 11.65 -2.66 -6.58
N PHE A 74 12.55 -1.74 -6.94
CA PHE A 74 12.75 -0.48 -6.21
C PHE A 74 11.52 0.42 -6.25
N LEU A 75 10.81 0.49 -7.39
CA LEU A 75 9.58 1.26 -7.50
C LEU A 75 8.50 0.71 -6.57
N SER A 76 8.33 -0.62 -6.51
CA SER A 76 7.38 -1.27 -5.59
C SER A 76 7.71 -0.97 -4.12
N LEU A 77 8.99 -1.14 -3.74
CA LEU A 77 9.46 -0.86 -2.37
C LEU A 77 9.22 0.59 -1.96
N LEU A 78 9.59 1.56 -2.81
CA LEU A 78 9.41 2.99 -2.52
C LEU A 78 7.93 3.38 -2.45
N LYS A 79 7.10 2.79 -3.32
CA LYS A 79 5.66 3.01 -3.36
C LYS A 79 4.97 2.55 -2.09
N GLY A 80 5.22 1.31 -1.66
CA GLY A 80 4.69 0.78 -0.41
C GLY A 80 5.16 1.58 0.80
N HIS A 81 6.46 1.91 0.85
CA HIS A 81 7.06 2.66 1.94
C HIS A 81 6.47 4.08 2.09
N ALA A 82 6.38 4.83 0.99
CA ALA A 82 5.82 6.18 1.02
C ALA A 82 4.34 6.17 1.43
N ALA A 83 3.58 5.14 1.05
CA ALA A 83 2.20 4.97 1.48
C ALA A 83 2.08 4.66 2.97
N GLU A 84 2.90 3.74 3.51
CA GLU A 84 2.94 3.42 4.94
C GLU A 84 3.22 4.67 5.79
N VAL A 85 4.31 5.38 5.48
CA VAL A 85 4.66 6.62 6.21
C VAL A 85 3.59 7.69 5.98
N GLY A 86 3.02 7.77 4.78
CA GLY A 86 1.95 8.69 4.44
C GLY A 86 0.68 8.49 5.29
N ILE A 87 0.26 7.24 5.51
CA ILE A 87 -0.92 6.93 6.35
C ILE A 87 -0.74 7.45 7.77
N LEU A 88 0.49 7.41 8.30
CA LEU A 88 0.82 7.91 9.63
C LEU A 88 1.03 9.43 9.67
N ALA A 89 1.49 10.02 8.58
CA ALA A 89 1.87 11.42 8.50
C ALA A 89 0.68 12.35 8.18
N PHE A 90 -0.25 11.95 7.32
CA PHE A 90 -1.30 12.85 6.83
C PHE A 90 -2.61 12.69 7.60
N SER A 91 -3.12 13.77 8.19
CA SER A 91 -4.47 13.75 8.78
C SER A 91 -5.59 13.95 7.76
N LYS A 92 -5.28 14.60 6.64
CA LYS A 92 -6.23 14.98 5.60
C LYS A 92 -6.22 13.96 4.46
N PRO A 93 -7.34 13.31 4.16
CA PRO A 93 -7.41 12.29 3.11
C PRO A 93 -7.02 12.81 1.73
N GLY A 94 -7.41 14.06 1.39
CA GLY A 94 -7.08 14.67 0.09
C GLY A 94 -5.58 14.92 -0.12
N ASP A 95 -4.84 15.23 0.95
CA ASP A 95 -3.39 15.43 0.87
C ASP A 95 -2.69 14.09 0.63
N LEU A 96 -3.09 13.03 1.34
CA LEU A 96 -2.60 11.68 1.09
C LEU A 96 -2.97 11.18 -0.31
N ALA A 97 -4.23 11.38 -0.74
CA ALA A 97 -4.70 10.97 -2.06
C ALA A 97 -3.81 11.50 -3.19
N SER A 98 -3.41 12.77 -3.06
CA SER A 98 -2.53 13.43 -4.04
C SER A 98 -1.17 12.75 -4.11
N ARG A 99 -0.58 12.38 -2.97
CA ARG A 99 0.71 11.66 -2.90
C ARG A 99 0.60 10.23 -3.43
N LEU A 100 -0.47 9.52 -3.10
CA LEU A 100 -0.72 8.17 -3.61
C LEU A 100 -0.89 8.17 -5.13
N LYS A 101 -1.52 9.21 -5.69
CA LYS A 101 -1.62 9.39 -7.14
C LYS A 101 -0.25 9.58 -7.80
N GLU A 102 0.66 10.33 -7.18
CA GLU A 102 2.04 10.51 -7.68
C GLU A 102 2.87 9.22 -7.64
N LEU A 103 2.46 8.26 -6.80
CA LEU A 103 3.06 6.93 -6.68
C LEU A 103 2.40 5.88 -7.58
N ASP A 104 1.52 6.29 -8.51
CA ASP A 104 0.77 5.40 -9.40
C ASP A 104 -0.06 4.34 -8.64
N PHE A 105 -0.71 4.74 -7.53
CA PHE A 105 -1.80 3.94 -6.99
C PHE A 105 -3.04 4.04 -7.88
N GLU A 106 -3.74 2.92 -8.04
CA GLU A 106 -5.03 2.87 -8.72
C GLU A 106 -6.06 3.71 -7.96
N PRO A 107 -6.96 4.45 -8.65
CA PRO A 107 -7.98 5.28 -7.99
C PRO A 107 -8.82 4.54 -6.94
N SER A 108 -9.16 3.27 -7.19
CA SER A 108 -9.90 2.43 -6.24
C SER A 108 -9.13 2.18 -4.94
N LYS A 109 -7.81 1.95 -5.02
CA LYS A 109 -6.94 1.79 -3.86
C LYS A 109 -6.79 3.11 -3.09
N ILE A 110 -6.69 4.23 -3.82
CA ILE A 110 -6.64 5.56 -3.19
C ILE A 110 -7.92 5.81 -2.39
N ASP A 111 -9.09 5.52 -2.96
CA ASP A 111 -10.38 5.66 -2.29
C ASP A 111 -10.48 4.77 -1.04
N GLU A 112 -9.99 3.53 -1.10
CA GLU A 112 -9.99 2.61 0.03
C GLU A 112 -9.13 3.13 1.19
N ILE A 113 -7.87 3.51 0.90
CA ILE A 113 -6.93 4.00 1.91
C ILE A 113 -7.44 5.29 2.55
N THR A 114 -7.93 6.23 1.73
CA THR A 114 -8.38 7.55 2.20
C THR A 114 -9.65 7.45 3.04
N LYS A 115 -10.63 6.62 2.65
CA LYS A 115 -11.80 6.32 3.49
C LYS A 115 -11.41 5.65 4.80
N GLY A 116 -10.43 4.75 4.77
CA GLY A 116 -9.89 4.13 5.98
C GLY A 116 -9.35 5.18 6.96
N ILE A 117 -8.65 6.20 6.48
CA ILE A 117 -8.15 7.31 7.32
C ILE A 117 -9.28 8.17 7.89
N GLU A 118 -10.29 8.48 7.09
CA GLU A 118 -11.49 9.20 7.56
C GLU A 118 -12.18 8.45 8.68
N GLN A 119 -12.32 7.13 8.53
CA GLN A 119 -12.95 6.25 9.51
C GLN A 119 -12.10 6.05 10.77
N ALA A 120 -10.77 6.00 10.61
CA ALA A 120 -9.87 5.84 11.74
C ALA A 120 -9.91 7.04 12.66
N GLY A 121 -10.00 8.27 12.13
CA GLY A 121 -10.08 9.47 12.96
C GLY A 121 -8.90 9.66 13.94
N GLY A 122 -7.80 8.93 13.75
CA GLY A 122 -6.69 8.84 14.70
C GLY A 122 -6.60 7.54 15.51
N ASP A 123 -7.45 6.55 15.23
CA ASP A 123 -7.35 5.18 15.76
C ASP A 123 -6.15 4.45 15.16
N ASP A 124 -5.15 4.27 16.00
CA ASP A 124 -3.87 3.62 15.71
C ASP A 124 -4.01 2.17 15.25
N ASP A 125 -5.00 1.42 15.77
CA ASP A 125 -5.21 0.02 15.42
C ASP A 125 -5.82 -0.08 14.02
N LEU A 126 -6.75 0.81 13.68
CA LEU A 126 -7.32 0.88 12.34
C LEU A 126 -6.30 1.36 11.31
N LEU A 127 -5.43 2.32 11.65
CA LEU A 127 -4.31 2.74 10.80
C LEU A 127 -3.35 1.58 10.51
N SER A 128 -3.05 0.76 11.52
CA SER A 128 -2.20 -0.42 11.36
C SER A 128 -2.80 -1.46 10.40
N LEU A 129 -4.12 -1.64 10.42
CA LEU A 129 -4.83 -2.51 9.48
C LEU A 129 -4.75 -1.98 8.03
N ILE A 130 -4.89 -0.67 7.84
CA ILE A 130 -4.78 -0.04 6.51
C ILE A 130 -3.35 -0.22 5.96
N ILE A 131 -2.33 0.01 6.80
CA ILE A 131 -0.92 -0.23 6.43
C ILE A 131 -0.71 -1.68 6.01
N SER A 132 -1.21 -2.65 6.80
CA SER A 132 -1.10 -4.07 6.46
C SER A 132 -1.76 -4.41 5.12
N SER A 133 -2.91 -3.80 4.81
CA SER A 133 -3.60 -3.99 3.52
C SER A 133 -2.75 -3.47 2.34
N VAL A 134 -2.15 -2.28 2.49
CA VAL A 134 -1.28 -1.68 1.47
C VAL A 134 -0.03 -2.53 1.21
N VAL A 135 0.67 -2.95 2.26
CA VAL A 135 1.90 -3.75 2.17
C VAL A 135 1.61 -5.12 1.53
N THR A 136 0.49 -5.75 1.90
CA THR A 136 0.08 -7.05 1.33
C THR A 136 -0.32 -6.92 -0.14
N SER A 137 -0.99 -5.82 -0.51
CA SER A 137 -1.44 -5.58 -1.89
C SER A 137 -0.30 -5.32 -2.87
N GLU A 138 0.81 -4.72 -2.43
CA GLU A 138 1.98 -4.47 -3.29
C GLU A 138 2.97 -5.65 -3.33
N THR A 139 3.00 -6.50 -2.29
CA THR A 139 3.82 -7.73 -2.29
C THR A 139 3.24 -8.83 -3.18
N LEU A 140 1.91 -8.92 -3.29
CA LEU A 140 1.25 -9.88 -4.18
C LEU A 140 1.42 -9.56 -5.68
N LEU A 141 1.82 -8.33 -6.05
CA LEU A 141 2.15 -7.96 -7.43
C LEU A 141 3.51 -8.51 -7.90
N SER A 142 4.33 -9.06 -6.99
CA SER A 142 5.65 -9.64 -7.31
C SER A 142 5.64 -11.17 -7.44
N CYS A 143 4.48 -11.82 -7.40
CA CYS A 143 4.34 -13.25 -7.69
C CYS A 143 3.66 -13.45 -9.05
N PRO A 144 4.30 -14.07 -10.05
CA PRO A 144 3.58 -14.51 -11.21
C PRO A 144 2.70 -15.72 -10.84
N ASP A 145 1.44 -15.59 -11.21
CA ASP A 145 0.50 -16.66 -11.54
C ASP A 145 -0.20 -17.46 -10.42
N GLY A 146 -1.50 -17.62 -10.64
CA GLY A 146 -2.33 -18.66 -10.06
C GLY A 146 -2.96 -18.32 -8.71
N HIS A 147 -4.19 -17.82 -8.73
CA HIS A 147 -5.37 -18.53 -8.24
C HIS A 147 -6.58 -17.63 -8.47
N HIS A 148 -7.21 -17.82 -9.63
CA HIS A 148 -8.52 -17.28 -9.92
C HIS A 148 -9.47 -17.62 -8.76
N HIS A 149 -10.07 -16.62 -8.14
CA HIS A 149 -11.26 -16.80 -7.33
C HIS A 149 -12.36 -17.33 -8.27
N GLY A 150 -12.49 -18.66 -8.32
CA GLY A 150 -13.57 -19.34 -9.01
C GLY A 150 -14.88 -18.97 -8.34
N HIS A 151 -15.65 -18.10 -8.98
CA HIS A 151 -17.08 -18.01 -8.72
C HIS A 151 -17.73 -19.31 -9.23
N PRO A 152 -18.46 -20.08 -8.39
CA PRO A 152 -19.25 -21.18 -8.91
C PRO A 152 -20.50 -20.62 -9.61
N PHE A 153 -20.42 -20.45 -10.93
CA PHE A 153 -21.59 -20.58 -11.79
C PHE A 153 -21.65 -22.03 -12.26
N ALA A 154 -22.58 -22.81 -11.70
CA ALA A 154 -23.05 -24.03 -12.31
C ALA A 154 -24.54 -23.87 -12.59
N THR A 155 -24.83 -23.59 -13.86
CA THR A 155 -26.16 -23.51 -14.43
C THR A 155 -26.53 -24.90 -15.00
N VAL A 156 -27.80 -25.29 -14.80
CA VAL A 156 -28.63 -26.23 -15.59
C VAL A 156 -28.33 -27.75 -15.51
N THR A 157 -29.28 -28.56 -15.03
CA THR A 157 -30.24 -29.32 -15.88
C THR A 157 -31.23 -30.17 -15.08
N SER A 158 -32.51 -29.96 -15.43
CA SER A 158 -33.71 -30.80 -15.30
C SER A 158 -33.48 -32.32 -15.44
N PHE A 159 -34.15 -33.12 -14.60
CA PHE A 159 -34.94 -34.31 -14.98
C PHE A 159 -35.94 -34.64 -13.85
N GLY A 160 -37.14 -35.09 -14.25
CA GLY A 160 -38.37 -35.02 -13.46
C GLY A 160 -38.53 -36.00 -12.30
N SER A 161 -39.52 -35.68 -11.46
CA SER A 161 -40.58 -36.62 -11.07
C SER A 161 -41.73 -35.83 -10.46
N GLY A 162 -42.90 -35.95 -11.10
CA GLY A 162 -44.16 -35.47 -10.55
C GLY A 162 -44.66 -36.37 -9.42
N SER A 163 -45.77 -35.92 -8.84
CA SER A 163 -46.57 -36.52 -7.77
C SER A 163 -46.19 -36.02 -6.38
N HIS A 164 -46.94 -35.04 -5.89
CA HIS A 164 -47.41 -35.06 -4.50
C HIS A 164 -48.88 -34.67 -4.47
N HIS A 165 -49.64 -35.54 -3.82
CA HIS A 165 -51.08 -35.67 -3.82
C HIS A 165 -51.79 -34.60 -3.00
N HIS A 166 -52.99 -34.22 -3.46
CA HIS A 166 -54.08 -33.81 -2.58
C HIS A 166 -54.60 -35.04 -1.81
N GLY A 167 -54.83 -34.89 -0.50
CA GLY A 167 -55.56 -35.87 0.30
C GLY A 167 -55.58 -35.52 1.78
N HIS A 168 -56.76 -35.17 2.27
CA HIS A 168 -57.15 -34.84 3.65
C HIS A 168 -56.53 -35.73 4.74
N TRP A 169 -56.29 -35.17 5.93
CA TRP A 169 -57.15 -35.23 7.14
C TRP A 169 -56.80 -34.05 8.06
#